data_AF-A0A399SW31-F1
#
_entry.id   AF-A0A399SW31-F1
#
_cell.length_a   1.000
_cell.length_b   1.000
_cell.length_c   1.000
_cell.angle_alpha   90.00
_cell.angle_beta   90.00
_cell.angle_gamma   90.00
#
_symmetry.space_group_name_H-M   'P 1'
#
loop_
_entity.id
_entity.type
_entity.pdbx_description
1 polymer ?
#
loop_
_entity_poly.entity_id
_entity_poly.type
_entity_poly.pdbx_seq_one_letter_code
_entity_poly.pdbx_strand_id
1 'polypeptide(L)'
;MTVNETTVDVVTWFFQDDSILRSIDLPVNYDTVDILRLSQKYTKEEIEFNKLTEEHRQAQNKLYEDIIKVRRILKKYLIGEGDITNFIISNINKTGKSAIL
;
A
#
# COMPACT_ATOMS: atom_id res chain seq x y z
N MET A 1 -29.38 0.65 8.11
CA MET A 1 -30.21 -0.58 7.96
C MET A 1 -31.14 -0.65 9.15
N THR A 2 -32.41 -1.03 8.96
CA THR A 2 -33.41 -1.09 10.04
C THR A 2 -33.90 -2.52 10.23
N VAL A 3 -33.79 -3.04 11.45
CA VAL A 3 -34.32 -4.35 11.85
C VAL A 3 -35.18 -4.15 13.09
N ASN A 4 -36.48 -4.47 13.03
CA ASN A 4 -37.42 -4.37 14.14
C ASN A 4 -37.23 -3.09 14.99
N GLU A 5 -37.33 -1.91 14.36
CA GLU A 5 -37.21 -0.59 14.99
C GLU A 5 -35.79 -0.14 15.41
N THR A 6 -34.79 -1.02 15.31
CA THR A 6 -33.38 -0.65 15.54
C THR A 6 -32.77 -0.11 14.26
N THR A 7 -32.42 1.18 14.26
CA THR A 7 -31.65 1.80 13.16
C THR A 7 -30.17 1.73 13.50
N VAL A 8 -29.40 1.09 12.62
CA VAL A 8 -27.94 1.03 12.70
C VAL A 8 -27.36 1.66 11.44
N ASP A 9 -26.41 2.57 11.64
CA ASP A 9 -25.62 3.13 10.55
C ASP A 9 -24.64 2.07 10.04
N VAL A 10 -24.82 1.69 8.79
CA VAL A 10 -23.99 0.70 8.10
C VAL A 10 -23.59 1.25 6.74
N VAL A 11 -22.32 1.11 6.41
CA VAL A 11 -21.81 1.41 5.08
C VAL A 11 -22.08 0.19 4.20
N THR A 12 -22.88 0.36 3.16
CA THR A 12 -23.22 -0.71 2.21
C THR A 12 -22.62 -0.39 0.86
N TRP A 13 -21.99 -1.39 0.23
CA TRP A 13 -21.47 -1.27 -1.12
C TRP A 13 -22.19 -2.24 -2.06
N PHE A 14 -22.58 -1.74 -3.22
CA PHE A 14 -23.29 -2.51 -4.24
C PHE A 14 -22.35 -2.70 -5.43
N PHE A 15 -22.10 -3.95 -5.79
CA PHE A 15 -21.13 -4.31 -6.82
C PHE A 15 -21.79 -5.05 -7.97
N GLN A 16 -21.36 -4.74 -9.18
CA GLN A 16 -21.90 -5.36 -10.41
C GLN A 16 -21.26 -6.73 -10.68
N ASP A 17 -20.07 -6.98 -10.13
CA ASP A 17 -19.32 -8.22 -10.18
C ASP A 17 -18.79 -8.60 -8.78
N ASP A 18 -18.73 -9.91 -8.46
CA ASP A 18 -18.28 -10.47 -7.17
C ASP A 18 -16.79 -10.24 -6.86
N SER A 19 -16.10 -9.38 -7.62
CA SER A 19 -14.65 -9.20 -7.53
C SER A 19 -14.21 -8.47 -6.25
N ILE A 20 -15.01 -7.53 -5.74
CA ILE A 20 -14.65 -6.66 -4.60
C ILE A 20 -14.86 -7.33 -3.22
N LEU A 21 -15.57 -8.45 -3.13
CA LEU A 21 -15.68 -9.24 -1.88
C LEU A 21 -14.42 -10.06 -1.56
N ARG A 22 -13.35 -9.92 -2.36
CA ARG A 22 -12.10 -10.62 -2.10
C ARG A 22 -11.38 -9.99 -0.92
N SER A 23 -11.23 -10.79 0.14
CA SER A 23 -10.25 -10.50 1.19
C SER A 23 -8.88 -10.29 0.56
N ILE A 24 -8.19 -9.23 0.98
CA ILE A 24 -6.81 -9.01 0.55
C ILE A 24 -5.94 -10.14 1.10
N ASP A 25 -5.17 -10.77 0.23
CA ASP A 25 -4.23 -11.83 0.58
C ASP A 25 -2.92 -11.18 1.06
N LEU A 26 -2.90 -10.84 2.35
CA LEU A 26 -1.72 -10.36 3.07
C LEU A 26 -1.15 -11.48 3.94
N PRO A 27 0.19 -11.66 3.96
CA PRO A 27 0.83 -12.53 4.93
C PRO A 27 0.46 -12.11 6.37
N VAL A 28 0.37 -13.08 7.29
CA VAL A 28 0.09 -12.80 8.72
C VAL A 28 1.09 -11.80 9.32
N ASN A 29 2.34 -11.82 8.87
CA ASN A 29 3.40 -10.89 9.25
C ASN A 29 3.80 -10.02 8.06
N TYR A 30 2.85 -9.31 7.46
CA TYR A 30 3.12 -8.39 6.36
C TYR A 30 3.99 -7.21 6.82
N ASP A 31 4.84 -6.70 5.93
CA ASP A 31 5.65 -5.51 6.18
C ASP A 31 5.18 -4.32 5.31
N THR A 32 5.77 -3.16 5.54
CA THR A 32 5.53 -1.90 4.82
C THR A 32 5.60 -2.07 3.30
N VAL A 33 6.50 -2.95 2.81
CA VAL A 33 6.64 -3.24 1.38
C VAL A 33 5.40 -3.94 0.82
N ASP A 34 4.79 -4.83 1.58
CA ASP A 34 3.58 -5.54 1.16
C ASP A 34 2.39 -4.57 1.08
N ILE A 35 2.29 -3.66 2.05
CA ILE A 35 1.30 -2.57 2.04
C ILE A 35 1.50 -1.64 0.83
N LEU A 36 2.74 -1.22 0.55
CA LEU A 36 3.04 -0.36 -0.60
C LEU A 36 2.70 -1.02 -1.96
N ARG A 37 2.68 -2.35 -2.01
CA ARG A 37 2.35 -3.14 -3.21
C ARG A 37 0.85 -3.35 -3.40
N LEU A 38 -0.01 -3.01 -2.43
CA LEU A 38 -1.45 -3.26 -2.55
C LEU A 38 -2.06 -2.63 -3.80
N SER A 39 -1.66 -1.39 -4.11
CA SER A 39 -2.11 -0.65 -5.30
C SER A 39 -1.73 -1.29 -6.65
N GLN A 40 -0.87 -2.32 -6.66
CA GLN A 40 -0.49 -3.06 -7.86
C GLN A 40 -1.43 -4.25 -8.13
N LYS A 41 -2.11 -4.75 -7.10
CA LYS A 41 -2.91 -5.98 -7.15
C LYS A 41 -4.38 -5.75 -6.85
N TYR A 42 -4.71 -4.71 -6.09
CA TYR A 42 -6.04 -4.44 -5.57
C TYR A 42 -6.52 -3.06 -5.97
N THR A 43 -7.83 -2.94 -6.13
CA THR A 43 -8.49 -1.65 -6.39
C THR A 43 -8.52 -0.80 -5.13
N LYS A 44 -8.85 0.48 -5.29
CA LYS A 44 -8.98 1.39 -4.14
C LYS A 44 -10.13 0.96 -3.24
N GLU A 45 -11.22 0.50 -3.85
CA GLU A 45 -12.42 0.02 -3.19
C GLU A 45 -12.12 -1.24 -2.37
N GLU A 46 -11.32 -2.18 -2.90
CA GLU A 46 -10.88 -3.37 -2.16
C GLU A 46 -9.98 -3.01 -0.97
N ILE A 47 -9.06 -2.05 -1.13
CA ILE A 47 -8.20 -1.57 -0.03
C ILE A 47 -9.04 -0.90 1.06
N GLU A 48 -10.04 -0.11 0.66
CA GLU A 48 -10.97 0.54 1.58
C GLU A 48 -11.87 -0.49 2.28
N PHE A 49 -12.33 -1.53 1.57
CA PHE A 49 -13.14 -2.62 2.14
C PHE A 49 -12.44 -3.26 3.33
N ASN A 50 -11.17 -3.57 3.11
CA ASN A 50 -10.32 -4.28 4.04
C ASN A 50 -9.71 -3.33 5.10
N LYS A 51 -10.13 -2.05 5.13
CA LYS A 51 -9.69 -1.03 6.09
C LYS A 51 -8.18 -0.74 6.06
N LEU A 52 -7.54 -0.95 4.91
CA LEU A 52 -6.09 -0.76 4.73
C LEU A 52 -5.73 0.62 4.16
N THR A 53 -6.72 1.48 3.88
CA THR A 53 -6.51 2.81 3.29
C THR A 53 -5.56 3.67 4.12
N GLU A 54 -5.75 3.74 5.44
CA GLU A 54 -4.89 4.55 6.31
C GLU A 54 -3.49 3.96 6.43
N GLU A 55 -3.35 2.63 6.53
CA GLU A 55 -2.05 1.96 6.56
C GLU A 55 -1.29 2.19 5.26
N HIS A 56 -1.96 2.09 4.11
CA HIS A 56 -1.40 2.39 2.81
C HIS A 56 -0.93 3.85 2.70
N ARG A 57 -1.75 4.80 3.15
CA ARG A 57 -1.40 6.22 3.17
C ARG A 57 -0.20 6.50 4.08
N GLN A 58 -0.16 5.89 5.27
CA GLN A 58 0.95 6.03 6.20
C GLN A 58 2.24 5.46 5.62
N ALA A 59 2.18 4.29 4.99
CA ALA A 59 3.33 3.67 4.32
C ALA A 59 3.89 4.58 3.20
N GLN A 60 3.02 5.17 2.38
CA GLN A 60 3.42 6.13 1.34
C GLN A 60 4.08 7.39 1.90
N ASN A 61 3.51 7.97 2.97
CA ASN A 61 4.09 9.15 3.62
C ASN A 61 5.47 8.85 4.21
N LYS A 62 5.61 7.71 4.89
CA LYS A 62 6.88 7.27 5.46
C LYS A 62 7.94 7.05 4.37
N LEU A 63 7.56 6.42 3.26
CA LEU A 63 8.43 6.25 2.11
C LEU A 63 8.95 7.60 1.56
N TYR A 64 8.06 8.58 1.43
CA TYR A 64 8.42 9.92 0.98
C TYR A 64 9.38 10.63 1.96
N GLU A 65 9.11 10.55 3.25
CA GLU A 65 10.02 11.09 4.28
C GLU A 65 11.40 10.43 4.22
N ASP A 66 11.46 9.12 4.03
CA ASP A 66 12.71 8.38 3.94
C ASP A 66 13.49 8.75 2.67
N ILE A 67 12.82 8.96 1.53
CA ILE A 67 13.43 9.50 0.30
C ILE A 67 14.07 10.87 0.58
N ILE A 68 13.38 11.78 1.28
CA ILE A 68 13.93 13.09 1.63
C ILE A 68 15.18 12.97 2.50
N LYS A 69 15.14 12.09 3.52
CA LYS A 69 16.29 11.85 4.41
C LYS A 69 17.48 11.31 3.61
N VAL A 70 17.27 10.31 2.78
CA VAL A 70 18.32 9.70 1.94
C VAL A 70 18.88 10.72 0.96
N ARG A 71 18.01 11.50 0.29
CA ARG A 71 18.43 12.60 -0.61
C ARG A 71 19.34 13.58 0.11
N ARG A 72 19.02 13.98 1.33
CA ARG A 72 19.86 14.89 2.13
C ARG A 72 21.26 14.32 2.38
N ILE A 73 21.36 13.02 2.64
CA ILE A 73 22.63 12.33 2.89
C ILE A 73 23.44 12.18 1.60
N LEU A 74 22.78 11.81 0.50
CA LEU A 74 23.41 11.47 -0.77
C LEU A 74 23.64 12.67 -1.70
N LYS A 75 23.08 13.85 -1.38
CA LYS A 75 23.27 15.09 -2.15
C LYS A 75 24.74 15.41 -2.42
N LYS A 76 25.64 15.10 -1.48
CA LYS A 76 27.08 15.32 -1.62
C LYS A 76 27.74 14.49 -2.73
N TYR A 77 27.08 13.43 -3.18
CA TYR A 77 27.51 12.56 -4.26
C TYR A 77 26.80 12.86 -5.59
N LEU A 78 26.11 14.01 -5.70
CA LEU A 78 25.36 14.41 -6.90
C LEU A 78 24.24 13.44 -7.30
N ILE A 79 23.78 12.59 -6.38
CA ILE A 79 22.65 11.68 -6.61
C ILE A 79 21.34 12.48 -6.52
N GLY A 80 20.53 12.41 -7.57
CA GLY A 80 19.26 13.09 -7.67
C GLY A 80 18.14 12.37 -6.91
N GLU A 81 17.04 13.09 -6.67
CA GLU A 81 15.83 12.50 -6.09
C GLU A 81 15.25 11.42 -7.01
N GLY A 82 15.26 11.66 -8.32
CA GLY A 82 14.80 10.68 -9.32
C GLY A 82 15.56 9.36 -9.24
N ASP A 83 16.89 9.40 -9.05
CA ASP A 83 17.72 8.19 -8.94
C ASP A 83 17.36 7.37 -7.70
N ILE A 84 17.18 8.05 -6.56
CA ILE A 84 16.80 7.42 -5.28
C ILE A 84 15.41 6.80 -5.39
N THR A 85 14.44 7.56 -5.91
CA THR A 85 13.06 7.10 -6.09
C THR A 85 12.99 5.91 -7.04
N ASN A 86 13.68 5.97 -8.19
CA ASN A 86 13.74 4.87 -9.14
C ASN A 86 14.39 3.62 -8.53
N PHE A 87 15.47 3.80 -7.77
CA PHE A 87 16.13 2.70 -7.07
C PHE A 87 15.18 2.03 -6.06
N ILE A 88 14.50 2.81 -5.22
CA ILE A 88 13.59 2.28 -4.20
C ILE A 88 12.38 1.60 -4.85
N ILE A 89 11.71 2.25 -5.81
CA ILE A 89 10.56 1.69 -6.53
C ILE A 89 10.96 0.41 -7.25
N SER A 90 12.11 0.38 -7.92
CA SER A 90 12.58 -0.83 -8.61
C SER A 90 12.81 -2.00 -7.64
N ASN A 91 13.31 -1.74 -6.42
CA ASN A 91 13.47 -2.79 -5.40
C ASN A 91 12.13 -3.22 -4.80
N ILE A 92 11.20 -2.29 -4.55
CA ILE A 92 9.83 -2.63 -4.15
C ILE A 92 9.17 -3.49 -5.22
N ASN A 93 9.43 -3.26 -6.51
CA ASN A 93 8.79 -4.01 -7.58
C ASN A 93 9.49 -5.33 -7.94
N LYS A 94 10.71 -5.58 -7.44
CA LYS A 94 11.37 -6.89 -7.61
C LYS A 94 10.58 -7.95 -6.84
N THR A 95 9.84 -8.76 -7.58
CA THR A 95 9.28 -10.02 -7.10
C THR A 95 10.44 -10.93 -6.69
N GLY A 96 10.35 -11.51 -5.49
CA GLY A 96 11.45 -12.19 -4.84
C GLY A 96 12.19 -13.19 -5.73
N LYS A 97 13.47 -12.91 -5.98
CA LYS A 97 14.61 -13.82 -6.04
C LYS A 97 15.88 -12.98 -6.21
N SER A 98 16.33 -12.35 -5.14
CA SER A 98 17.77 -12.15 -4.98
C SER A 98 18.26 -13.30 -4.12
N ALA A 99 18.59 -14.42 -4.77
CA ALA A 99 19.48 -15.39 -4.14
C ALA A 99 20.76 -14.61 -3.80
N ILE A 100 21.01 -14.42 -2.51
CA ILE A 100 22.23 -13.80 -2.02
C ILE A 100 23.32 -14.86 -2.11
N LEU A 101 24.36 -14.50 -2.88
CA LEU A 101 25.77 -14.94 -2.88
C LEU A 101 26.07 -16.44 -2.78
#